data_AF-U1PX61-F1
#
_entry.id   AF-U1PX61-F1
#
_cell.length_a   1.000
_cell.length_b   1.000
_cell.length_c   1.000
_cell.angle_alpha   90.00
_cell.angle_beta   90.00
_cell.angle_gamma   90.00
#
_symmetry.space_group_name_H-M   'P 1'
#
loop_
_entity.id
_entity.type
_entity.pdbx_description
1 polymer ?
#
loop_
_entity_poly.entity_id
_entity_poly.type
_entity_poly.pdbx_seq_one_letter_code
_entity_poly.pdbx_strand_id
1 'polypeptide(L)'
;MTRVSVEKEQHVLIAEHNSELADLFATWLSPTYHVDTACEFEEATQKVNSSIDVVLLDRQISRYSEAKMLQKIRYDQYRIQSAVITAIEPDFNIAETGFDDYIVKPISCRTLIEFTSALITRGEYTKLTNNLYQLSKKKALLEEQNSQRELRNSNEYEQIVNRLKSIQEHADMTVEEINHKKAFSELS
;
A
#
# COMPACT_ATOMS: atom_id res chain seq x y z
N MET A 1 22.15 17.48 21.10
CA MET A 1 20.75 17.03 20.98
C MET A 1 20.67 16.13 19.77
N THR A 2 20.72 14.82 19.97
CA THR A 2 20.63 13.84 18.88
C THR A 2 19.19 13.83 18.40
N ARG A 3 18.99 14.27 17.16
CA ARG A 3 17.69 14.23 16.48
C ARG A 3 17.35 12.75 16.33
N VAL A 4 16.34 12.28 17.08
CA VAL A 4 15.75 10.95 16.84
C VAL A 4 15.13 11.04 15.44
N SER A 5 15.78 10.42 14.47
CA SER A 5 15.18 10.20 13.16
C SER A 5 13.96 9.32 13.39
N VAL A 6 12.77 9.85 13.16
CA VAL A 6 11.56 9.03 13.06
C VAL A 6 11.81 8.13 11.85
N GLU A 7 11.99 6.83 12.06
CA GLU A 7 11.96 5.86 10.98
C GLU A 7 10.59 6.00 10.31
N LYS A 8 10.59 6.30 9.02
CA LYS A 8 9.35 6.41 8.27
C LYS A 8 8.92 4.99 7.96
N GLU A 9 7.80 4.58 8.55
CA GLU A 9 7.35 3.18 8.48
C GLU A 9 6.90 2.79 7.07
N GLN A 10 6.41 3.76 6.27
CA GLN A 10 5.93 3.49 4.93
C GLN A 10 6.92 3.88 3.83
N HIS A 11 7.06 2.98 2.86
CA HIS A 11 8.02 3.11 1.76
C HIS A 11 7.31 3.22 0.40
N VAL A 12 7.63 4.30 -0.33
CA VAL A 12 7.12 4.61 -1.65
C VAL A 12 8.25 4.47 -2.69
N LEU A 13 7.99 3.73 -3.77
CA LEU A 13 8.86 3.72 -4.95
C LEU A 13 8.23 4.57 -6.06
N ILE A 14 8.97 5.53 -6.59
CA ILE A 14 8.57 6.36 -7.73
C ILE A 14 9.32 5.87 -8.96
N ALA A 15 8.62 5.26 -9.91
CA ALA A 15 9.16 4.91 -11.22
C ALA A 15 8.77 5.99 -12.24
N GLU A 16 9.69 6.92 -12.51
CA GLU A 16 9.48 8.08 -13.37
C GLU A 16 10.71 8.35 -14.27
N HIS A 17 10.52 8.34 -15.59
CA HIS A 17 11.62 8.42 -16.57
C HIS A 17 12.28 9.80 -16.62
N ASN A 18 11.54 10.83 -16.22
CA ASN A 18 12.08 12.18 -16.08
C ASN A 18 12.64 12.34 -14.66
N SER A 19 13.96 12.28 -14.52
CA SER A 19 14.65 12.39 -13.23
C SER A 19 14.30 13.68 -12.47
N GLU A 20 14.14 14.82 -13.15
CA GLU A 20 13.74 16.08 -12.49
C GLU A 20 12.34 15.98 -11.87
N LEU A 21 11.43 15.29 -12.55
CA LEU A 21 10.07 15.06 -12.04
C LEU A 21 10.06 14.01 -10.93
N ALA A 22 10.87 12.96 -11.05
CA ALA A 22 11.05 11.96 -10.01
C ALA A 22 11.57 12.59 -8.71
N ASP A 23 12.60 13.44 -8.81
CA ASP A 23 13.18 14.18 -7.68
C ASP A 23 12.20 15.18 -7.08
N LEU A 24 11.38 15.83 -7.92
CA LEU A 24 10.32 16.73 -7.45
C LEU A 24 9.28 15.97 -6.61
N PHE A 25 8.78 14.85 -7.11
CA PHE A 25 7.82 14.01 -6.38
C PHE A 25 8.43 13.42 -5.12
N ALA A 26 9.68 12.97 -5.17
CA ALA A 26 10.40 12.49 -4.01
C ALA A 26 10.57 13.59 -2.96
N THR A 27 10.90 14.81 -3.38
CA THR A 27 10.98 15.97 -2.48
C THR A 27 9.66 16.23 -1.77
N TRP A 28 8.53 16.12 -2.47
CA TRP A 28 7.20 16.31 -1.89
C TRP A 28 6.78 15.23 -0.90
N LEU A 29 7.17 13.97 -1.14
CA LEU A 29 6.78 12.81 -0.33
C LEU A 29 7.77 12.51 0.82
N SER A 30 9.03 12.90 0.67
CA SER A 30 10.09 12.70 1.65
C SER A 30 9.89 13.35 3.03
N PRO A 31 8.99 14.30 3.28
CA PRO A 31 8.69 14.71 4.66
C PRO A 31 7.99 13.61 5.46
N THR A 32 7.20 12.76 4.79
CA THR A 32 6.32 11.77 5.43
C THR A 32 6.76 10.33 5.18
N TYR A 33 7.29 10.02 3.98
CA TYR A 33 7.57 8.65 3.55
C TYR A 33 9.06 8.40 3.30
N HIS A 34 9.49 7.15 3.43
CA HIS A 34 10.74 6.71 2.81
C HIS A 34 10.48 6.63 1.31
N VAL A 35 11.35 7.24 0.49
CA VAL A 35 11.10 7.35 -0.95
C VAL A 35 12.33 6.90 -1.71
N ASP A 36 12.15 5.88 -2.54
CA ASP A 36 13.09 5.49 -3.57
C ASP A 36 12.59 5.97 -4.92
N THR A 37 13.50 6.38 -5.81
CA THR A 37 13.20 6.71 -7.21
C THR A 37 13.82 5.68 -8.14
N ALA A 38 13.25 5.49 -9.32
CA ALA A 38 13.83 4.73 -10.41
C ALA A 38 13.48 5.42 -11.73
N CYS A 39 14.49 5.64 -12.57
CA CYS A 39 14.30 6.30 -13.87
C CYS A 39 14.16 5.32 -15.03
N GLU A 40 14.48 4.05 -14.79
CA GLU A 40 14.42 2.98 -15.78
C GLU A 40 13.55 1.82 -15.28
N PHE A 41 12.98 1.06 -16.22
CA PHE A 41 12.09 -0.07 -15.92
C PHE A 41 12.81 -1.18 -15.15
N GLU A 42 14.02 -1.53 -15.56
CA GLU A 42 14.86 -2.56 -14.96
C GLU A 42 15.22 -2.20 -13.51
N GLU A 43 15.58 -0.94 -13.28
CA GLU A 43 15.88 -0.41 -11.95
C GLU A 43 14.64 -0.50 -11.04
N ALA A 44 13.48 -0.02 -11.53
CA ALA A 44 12.24 -0.05 -10.77
C ALA A 44 11.86 -1.50 -10.40
N THR A 45 12.01 -2.42 -11.35
CA THR A 45 11.72 -3.85 -11.16
C THR A 45 12.64 -4.50 -10.12
N GLN A 46 13.91 -4.10 -10.05
CA GLN A 46 14.86 -4.60 -9.05
C GLN A 46 14.58 -4.05 -7.65
N LYS A 47 14.09 -2.80 -7.55
CA LYS A 47 13.75 -2.16 -6.27
C LYS A 47 12.44 -2.67 -5.67
N VAL A 48 11.50 -3.15 -6.49
CA VAL A 48 10.24 -3.74 -6.00
C VAL A 48 10.52 -4.98 -5.13
N ASN A 49 10.18 -4.88 -3.85
CA ASN A 49 10.29 -5.94 -2.86
C ASN A 49 9.26 -5.74 -1.74
N SER A 50 9.19 -6.66 -0.77
CA SER A 50 8.20 -6.65 0.32
C SER A 50 8.26 -5.47 1.28
N SER A 51 9.33 -4.67 1.27
CA SER A 51 9.42 -3.45 2.09
C SER A 51 8.73 -2.25 1.45
N ILE A 52 8.40 -2.31 0.16
CA ILE A 52 7.64 -1.27 -0.51
C ILE A 52 6.16 -1.40 -0.15
N ASP A 53 5.51 -0.28 0.16
CA ASP A 53 4.07 -0.21 0.41
C ASP A 53 3.33 0.35 -0.80
N VAL A 54 3.91 1.33 -1.49
CA VAL A 54 3.31 1.97 -2.67
C VAL A 54 4.33 2.05 -3.81
N VAL A 55 3.88 1.77 -5.03
CA VAL A 55 4.62 2.05 -6.26
C VAL A 55 3.83 3.03 -7.12
N LEU A 56 4.45 4.17 -7.44
CA LEU A 56 3.93 5.18 -8.36
C LEU A 56 4.61 5.02 -9.72
N LEU A 57 3.85 4.71 -10.76
CA LEU A 57 4.36 4.29 -12.07
C LEU A 57 4.05 5.31 -13.16
N ASP A 58 5.06 5.84 -13.85
CA ASP A 58 4.83 6.47 -15.14
C ASP A 58 4.69 5.40 -16.24
N ARG A 59 3.62 5.51 -17.04
CA ARG A 59 3.42 4.69 -18.26
C ARG A 59 4.54 4.88 -19.27
N GLN A 60 5.25 6.01 -19.26
CA GLN A 60 6.37 6.25 -20.17
C GLN A 60 7.60 5.39 -19.83
N ILE A 61 7.89 5.12 -18.55
CA ILE A 61 8.88 4.11 -18.15
C ILE A 61 8.49 2.73 -18.65
N SER A 62 7.20 2.44 -18.62
CA SER A 62 6.68 1.08 -18.74
C SER A 62 5.98 0.81 -20.09
N ARG A 63 6.20 1.65 -21.11
CA ARG A 63 5.43 1.65 -22.37
C ARG A 63 5.36 0.30 -23.10
N TYR A 64 6.33 -0.59 -22.87
CA TYR A 64 6.36 -1.97 -23.42
C TYR A 64 6.25 -3.07 -22.36
N SER A 65 6.15 -2.73 -21.07
CA SER A 65 6.27 -3.70 -19.96
C SER A 65 5.51 -3.31 -18.67
N GLU A 66 4.56 -2.37 -18.72
CA GLU A 66 3.63 -2.00 -17.63
C GLU A 66 2.95 -3.24 -17.06
N ALA A 67 2.38 -4.06 -17.95
CA ALA A 67 1.77 -5.33 -17.59
C ALA A 67 2.76 -6.28 -16.90
N LYS A 68 4.05 -6.29 -17.27
CA LYS A 68 5.06 -7.14 -16.64
C LYS A 68 5.43 -6.67 -15.23
N MET A 69 5.54 -5.36 -15.01
CA MET A 69 5.83 -4.82 -13.68
C MET A 69 4.64 -5.00 -12.74
N LEU A 70 3.42 -4.72 -13.21
CA LEU A 70 2.20 -5.01 -12.45
C LEU A 70 2.02 -6.51 -12.21
N GLN A 71 2.39 -7.36 -13.18
CA GLN A 71 2.44 -8.81 -12.97
C GLN A 71 3.46 -9.17 -11.91
N LYS A 72 4.67 -8.60 -11.91
CA LYS A 72 5.68 -8.88 -10.88
C LYS A 72 5.19 -8.50 -9.49
N ILE A 73 4.66 -7.28 -9.34
CA ILE A 73 4.08 -6.78 -8.09
C ILE A 73 3.03 -7.76 -7.56
N ARG A 74 2.16 -8.26 -8.44
CA ARG A 74 1.11 -9.22 -8.06
C ARG A 74 1.59 -10.65 -7.84
N TYR A 75 2.50 -11.12 -8.68
CA TYR A 75 2.98 -12.50 -8.69
C TYR A 75 3.76 -12.82 -7.42
N ASP A 76 4.58 -11.87 -6.98
CA ASP A 76 5.39 -12.02 -5.78
C ASP A 76 4.54 -11.86 -4.48
N GLN A 77 3.21 -11.72 -4.61
CA GLN A 77 2.23 -11.54 -3.54
C GLN A 77 2.56 -10.40 -2.57
N TYR A 78 3.40 -9.46 -3.01
CA TYR A 78 3.67 -8.27 -2.25
C TYR A 78 2.37 -7.46 -2.19
N ARG A 79 1.94 -7.13 -0.98
CA ARG A 79 0.72 -6.32 -0.73
C ARG A 79 1.00 -4.84 -1.00
N ILE A 80 1.69 -4.57 -2.11
CA ILE A 80 2.05 -3.25 -2.60
C ILE A 80 0.83 -2.66 -3.28
N GLN A 81 0.50 -1.44 -2.93
CA GLN A 81 -0.47 -0.63 -3.66
C GLN A 81 0.25 0.00 -4.85
N SER A 82 -0.32 -0.10 -6.03
CA SER A 82 0.27 0.38 -7.27
C SER A 82 -0.62 1.45 -7.89
N ALA A 83 -0.04 2.53 -8.37
CA ALA A 83 -0.79 3.56 -9.05
C ALA A 83 -0.05 4.07 -10.26
N VAL A 84 -0.79 4.49 -11.27
CA VAL A 84 -0.24 5.04 -12.50
C VAL A 84 -0.33 6.56 -12.49
N ILE A 85 0.79 7.23 -12.75
CA ILE A 85 0.94 8.68 -12.82
C ILE A 85 1.37 9.05 -14.24
N THR A 86 0.49 9.62 -15.06
CA THR A 86 0.80 9.80 -16.48
C THR A 86 0.10 11.00 -17.11
N ALA A 87 0.56 11.47 -18.28
CA ALA A 87 -0.11 12.53 -19.03
C ALA A 87 -1.23 12.02 -19.96
N ILE A 88 -1.54 10.72 -19.91
CA ILE A 88 -2.55 10.08 -20.75
C ILE A 88 -3.86 9.99 -19.97
N GLU A 89 -4.97 10.38 -20.58
CA GLU A 89 -6.30 10.17 -19.98
C GLU A 89 -6.68 8.69 -20.02
N PRO A 90 -7.38 8.17 -19.00
CA PRO A 90 -7.83 6.79 -19.01
C PRO A 90 -8.86 6.56 -20.13
N ASP A 91 -8.80 5.39 -20.77
CA ASP A 91 -9.84 4.91 -21.67
C ASP A 91 -10.67 3.79 -21.02
N PHE A 92 -11.66 3.26 -21.73
CA PHE A 92 -12.54 2.21 -21.21
C PHE A 92 -11.81 0.88 -20.90
N ASN A 93 -10.57 0.68 -21.36
CA ASN A 93 -9.81 -0.54 -21.11
C ASN A 93 -9.17 -0.56 -19.70
N ILE A 94 -9.34 0.50 -18.91
CA ILE A 94 -8.82 0.59 -17.55
C ILE A 94 -9.31 -0.56 -16.63
N ALA A 95 -10.51 -1.09 -16.87
CA ALA A 95 -11.07 -2.18 -16.09
C ALA A 95 -10.26 -3.50 -16.20
N GLU A 96 -9.48 -3.68 -17.27
CA GLU A 96 -8.64 -4.85 -17.51
C GLU A 96 -7.19 -4.65 -17.06
N THR A 97 -6.85 -3.42 -16.66
CA THR A 97 -5.56 -3.12 -16.05
C THR A 97 -5.57 -3.54 -14.58
N GLY A 98 -4.43 -3.49 -13.89
CA GLY A 98 -4.55 -3.65 -12.45
C GLY A 98 -3.43 -3.02 -11.66
N PHE A 99 -3.26 -1.75 -11.93
CA PHE A 99 -2.96 -0.84 -10.84
C PHE A 99 -4.21 -0.67 -9.95
N ASP A 100 -4.01 -0.14 -8.76
CA ASP A 100 -5.06 0.12 -7.77
C ASP A 100 -5.67 1.53 -7.93
N ASP A 101 -4.93 2.48 -8.50
CA ASP A 101 -5.41 3.85 -8.74
C ASP A 101 -4.67 4.55 -9.90
N TYR A 102 -5.20 5.68 -10.38
CA TYR A 102 -4.73 6.39 -11.56
C TYR A 102 -4.82 7.90 -11.39
N ILE A 103 -3.78 8.63 -11.79
CA ILE A 103 -3.77 10.10 -11.75
C ILE A 103 -3.12 10.69 -12.99
N VAL A 104 -3.75 11.75 -13.52
CA VAL A 104 -3.30 12.45 -14.74
C VAL A 104 -2.43 13.65 -14.38
N LYS A 105 -1.31 13.82 -15.09
CA LYS A 105 -0.43 14.99 -15.01
C LYS A 105 -1.05 16.19 -15.74
N PRO A 106 -0.93 17.43 -15.23
CA PRO A 106 -0.06 17.87 -14.14
C PRO A 106 -0.66 17.69 -12.74
N ILE A 107 0.20 17.41 -11.74
CA ILE A 107 -0.22 17.09 -10.36
C ILE A 107 0.41 18.10 -9.40
N SER A 108 -0.38 18.58 -8.44
CA SER A 108 0.12 19.45 -7.37
C SER A 108 0.77 18.63 -6.23
N CYS A 109 1.68 19.25 -5.47
CA CYS A 109 2.27 18.65 -4.27
C CYS A 109 1.20 18.09 -3.32
N ARG A 110 0.16 18.89 -3.06
CA ARG A 110 -0.96 18.50 -2.20
C ARG A 110 -1.67 17.25 -2.74
N THR A 111 -2.01 17.25 -4.02
CA THR A 111 -2.70 16.13 -4.66
C THR A 111 -1.87 14.85 -4.58
N LEU A 112 -0.56 14.92 -4.83
CA LEU A 112 0.31 13.75 -4.76
C LEU A 112 0.39 13.17 -3.34
N ILE A 113 0.47 14.03 -2.32
CA ILE A 113 0.50 13.61 -0.91
C ILE A 113 -0.82 12.95 -0.51
N GLU A 114 -1.95 13.58 -0.83
CA GLU A 114 -3.28 13.05 -0.52
C GLU A 114 -3.53 11.71 -1.22
N PHE A 115 -3.16 11.62 -2.51
CA PHE A 115 -3.26 10.42 -3.31
C PHE A 115 -2.43 9.26 -2.74
N THR A 116 -1.15 9.53 -2.44
CA THR A 116 -0.24 8.53 -1.85
C THR A 116 -0.74 8.08 -0.47
N SER A 117 -1.23 9.02 0.34
CA SER A 117 -1.81 8.72 1.65
C SER A 117 -3.05 7.82 1.54
N ALA A 118 -3.92 8.05 0.56
CA ALA A 118 -5.08 7.19 0.33
C ALA A 118 -4.68 5.77 -0.05
N LEU A 119 -3.66 5.59 -0.90
CA LEU A 119 -3.11 4.29 -1.25
C LEU A 119 -2.54 3.58 0.00
N ILE A 120 -1.72 4.26 0.80
CA ILE A 120 -1.16 3.70 2.04
C ILE A 120 -2.28 3.17 2.96
N THR A 121 -3.31 3.97 3.24
CA THR A 121 -4.43 3.57 4.10
C THR A 121 -5.17 2.34 3.55
N ARG A 122 -5.38 2.26 2.21
CA ARG A 122 -5.98 1.07 1.58
C ARG A 122 -5.10 -0.18 1.73
N GLY A 123 -3.79 -0.01 1.59
CA GLY A 123 -2.80 -1.07 1.81
C GLY A 123 -2.82 -1.59 3.26
N GLU A 124 -2.88 -0.68 4.23
CA GLU A 124 -3.00 -1.01 5.66
C GLU A 124 -4.28 -1.79 5.96
N TYR A 125 -5.43 -1.33 5.45
CA TYR A 125 -6.69 -2.05 5.60
C TYR A 125 -6.64 -3.48 5.01
N THR A 126 -6.00 -3.62 3.85
CA THR A 126 -5.82 -4.92 3.19
C THR A 126 -4.93 -5.85 4.03
N LYS A 127 -3.87 -5.32 4.66
CA LYS A 127 -3.02 -6.08 5.60
C LYS A 127 -3.82 -6.51 6.83
N LEU A 128 -4.64 -5.62 7.41
CA LEU A 128 -5.46 -5.91 8.58
C LEU A 128 -6.50 -7.01 8.29
N THR A 129 -7.26 -6.90 7.22
CA THR A 129 -8.28 -7.88 6.83
C THR A 129 -7.68 -9.27 6.59
N ASN A 130 -6.51 -9.34 5.94
CA ASN A 130 -5.80 -10.59 5.74
C ASN A 130 -5.34 -11.21 7.08
N ASN A 131 -4.78 -10.41 7.98
CA ASN A 131 -4.35 -10.88 9.30
C ASN A 131 -5.55 -11.37 10.13
N LEU A 132 -6.68 -10.67 10.06
CA LEU A 132 -7.94 -11.07 10.68
C LEU A 132 -8.36 -12.46 10.21
N TYR A 133 -8.39 -12.69 8.89
CA TYR A 133 -8.75 -13.98 8.32
C TYR A 133 -7.80 -15.10 8.79
N GLN A 134 -6.48 -14.88 8.75
CA GLN A 134 -5.50 -15.88 9.15
C GLN A 134 -5.61 -16.24 10.64
N LEU A 135 -5.76 -15.24 11.51
CA LEU A 135 -5.90 -15.47 12.96
C LEU A 135 -7.25 -16.11 13.29
N SER A 136 -8.33 -15.73 12.60
CA SER A 136 -9.65 -16.33 12.81
C SER A 136 -9.64 -17.83 12.46
N LYS A 137 -8.95 -18.21 11.38
CA LYS A 137 -8.76 -19.63 11.03
C LYS A 137 -7.96 -20.39 12.08
N LYS A 138 -6.88 -19.80 12.58
CA LYS A 138 -6.08 -20.40 13.66
C LYS A 138 -6.90 -20.58 14.94
N LYS A 139 -7.69 -19.55 15.31
CA LYS A 139 -8.60 -19.60 16.45
C LYS A 139 -9.60 -20.74 16.32
N ALA A 140 -10.29 -20.84 15.18
CA ALA A 140 -11.28 -21.89 14.94
C ALA A 140 -10.68 -23.30 15.04
N LEU A 141 -9.48 -23.51 14.48
CA LEU A 141 -8.79 -24.80 14.56
C LEU A 141 -8.43 -25.17 16.02
N LEU A 142 -7.96 -24.20 16.81
CA LEU A 142 -7.67 -24.43 18.23
C LEU A 142 -8.94 -24.75 19.02
N GLU A 143 -10.04 -24.06 18.74
CA GLU A 143 -11.35 -24.30 19.37
C GLU A 143 -11.95 -25.67 19.03
N GLU A 144 -11.66 -26.21 17.84
CA GLU A 144 -12.09 -27.55 17.43
C GLU A 144 -11.27 -28.66 18.09
N GLN A 145 -9.95 -28.45 18.24
CA GLN A 145 -9.01 -29.49 18.69
C GLN A 145 -8.81 -29.57 20.19
N ASN A 146 -9.23 -28.55 20.96
CA ASN A 146 -8.93 -28.46 22.39
C ASN A 146 -10.20 -28.25 23.21
N SER A 147 -10.20 -28.78 24.42
CA SER A 147 -11.26 -28.51 25.40
C SER A 147 -11.20 -27.06 25.89
N GLN A 148 -12.34 -26.52 26.32
CA GLN A 148 -12.36 -25.16 26.88
C GLN A 148 -11.43 -24.97 28.10
N ARG A 149 -11.14 -26.05 28.85
CA ARG A 149 -10.22 -25.98 29.99
C ARG A 149 -8.78 -25.78 29.52
N GLU A 150 -8.38 -26.45 28.44
CA GLU A 150 -7.05 -26.29 27.84
C GLU A 150 -6.89 -24.90 27.23
N LEU A 151 -7.89 -24.42 26.48
CA LEU A 151 -7.86 -23.08 25.88
C LEU A 151 -7.75 -21.96 26.91
N ARG A 152 -8.48 -22.05 28.03
CA ARG A 152 -8.40 -21.05 29.12
C ARG A 152 -7.03 -20.97 29.79
N ASN A 153 -6.23 -22.01 29.69
CA ASN A 153 -4.91 -22.08 30.29
C ASN A 153 -3.78 -21.90 29.25
N SER A 154 -4.11 -21.61 27.99
CA SER A 154 -3.13 -21.39 26.92
C SER A 154 -2.91 -19.89 26.70
N ASN A 155 -1.66 -19.47 26.91
CA ASN A 155 -1.21 -18.09 26.63
C ASN A 155 -1.26 -17.80 25.13
N GLU A 156 -0.98 -18.79 24.28
CA GLU A 156 -1.01 -18.66 22.82
C GLU A 156 -2.43 -18.38 22.32
N TYR A 157 -3.43 -19.08 22.87
CA TYR A 157 -4.83 -18.82 22.56
C TYR A 157 -5.25 -17.42 22.99
N GLU A 158 -4.88 -17.00 24.20
CA GLU A 158 -5.13 -15.65 24.70
C GLU A 158 -4.50 -14.57 23.81
N GLN A 159 -3.25 -14.76 23.38
CA GLN A 159 -2.58 -13.85 22.45
C GLN A 159 -3.31 -13.72 21.11
N ILE A 160 -3.80 -14.83 20.54
CA ILE A 160 -4.57 -14.82 19.30
C ILE A 160 -5.87 -14.03 19.48
N VAL A 161 -6.59 -14.25 20.57
CA VAL A 161 -7.86 -13.54 20.86
C VAL A 161 -7.61 -12.03 21.05
N ASN A 162 -6.60 -11.67 21.83
CA ASN A 162 -6.24 -10.27 22.05
C ASN A 162 -5.79 -9.59 20.74
N ARG A 163 -5.01 -10.29 19.91
CA ARG A 163 -4.57 -9.76 18.62
C ARG A 163 -5.72 -9.61 17.64
N LEU A 164 -6.68 -10.55 17.62
CA LEU A 164 -7.90 -10.43 16.82
C LEU A 164 -8.69 -9.17 17.20
N LYS A 165 -8.90 -8.93 18.50
CA LYS A 165 -9.61 -7.74 18.99
C LYS A 165 -8.92 -6.45 18.55
N SER A 166 -7.60 -6.35 18.74
CA SER A 166 -6.84 -5.17 18.33
C SER A 166 -6.87 -4.94 16.81
N ILE A 167 -6.81 -6.01 16.01
CA ILE A 167 -6.90 -5.89 14.54
C ILE A 167 -8.30 -5.44 14.10
N GLN A 168 -9.36 -5.92 14.76
CA GLN A 168 -10.73 -5.48 14.48
C GLN A 168 -10.90 -3.98 14.74
N GLU A 169 -10.47 -3.51 15.91
CA GLU A 169 -10.53 -2.10 16.28
C GLU A 169 -9.76 -1.22 15.27
N HIS A 170 -8.54 -1.63 14.88
CA HIS A 170 -7.78 -0.90 13.86
C HIS A 170 -8.43 -0.95 12.48
N ALA A 171 -9.02 -2.07 12.08
CA ALA A 171 -9.68 -2.20 10.79
C ALA A 171 -10.88 -1.25 10.69
N ASP A 172 -11.68 -1.16 11.76
CA ASP A 172 -12.83 -0.26 11.83
C ASP A 172 -12.40 1.21 11.70
N MET A 173 -11.36 1.62 12.44
CA MET A 173 -10.80 2.98 12.33
C MET A 173 -10.28 3.29 10.92
N THR A 174 -9.62 2.32 10.28
CA THR A 174 -9.06 2.50 8.93
C THR A 174 -10.18 2.65 7.89
N VAL A 175 -11.31 1.95 8.05
CA VAL A 175 -12.49 2.10 7.19
C VAL A 175 -13.07 3.51 7.30
N GLU A 176 -13.17 4.05 8.51
CA GLU A 176 -13.63 5.43 8.72
C GLU A 176 -12.73 6.44 8.01
N GLU A 177 -11.40 6.27 8.10
CA GLU A 177 -10.44 7.12 7.39
C GLU A 177 -10.58 7.03 5.87
N ILE A 178 -10.73 5.81 5.32
CA ILE A 178 -10.96 5.60 3.88
C ILE A 178 -12.24 6.30 3.43
N ASN A 179 -13.33 6.16 4.19
CA ASN A 179 -14.60 6.80 3.87
C ASN A 179 -14.49 8.33 3.88
N HIS A 180 -13.78 8.89 4.86
CA HIS A 180 -13.52 10.33 4.93
C HIS A 180 -12.69 10.82 3.73
N LYS A 181 -11.66 10.07 3.33
CA LYS A 181 -10.83 10.40 2.15
C LYS A 181 -11.62 10.31 0.84
N LYS A 182 -12.51 9.32 0.69
CA LYS A 182 -13.41 9.21 -0.48
C LYS A 182 -14.37 10.39 -0.58
N ALA A 183 -15.02 10.75 0.51
CA ALA A 183 -15.93 11.90 0.53
C ALA A 183 -15.23 13.21 0.12
N PHE A 184 -13.94 13.37 0.48
CA PHE A 184 -13.14 14.52 0.08
C PHE A 184 -12.83 14.54 -1.43
N SER A 185 -12.57 13.36 -2.02
CA SER A 185 -12.31 13.21 -3.46
C SER A 185 -13.53 13.48 -4.34
N GLU A 186 -14.75 13.33 -3.82
CA GLU A 186 -15.99 13.62 -4.56
C GLU A 186 -16.36 15.12 -4.55
N LEU A 187 -15.69 15.92 -3.72
CA LEU A 187 -15.96 17.35 -3.53
C LEU A 187 -14.93 18.27 -4.21
N SER A 188 -13.88 17.71 -4.83
CA SER A 188 -12.78 18.43 -5.49
C SER A 188 -12.85 18.28 -7.00
#